data_AF-A0A3M1ZZM4-F1
#
_entry.id   AF-A0A3M1ZZM4-F1
#
_cell.length_a   1.000
_cell.length_b   1.000
_cell.length_c   1.000
_cell.angle_alpha   90.00
_cell.angle_beta   90.00
_cell.angle_gamma   90.00
#
_symmetry.space_group_name_H-M   'P 1'
#
loop_
_entity.id
_entity.type
_entity.pdbx_description
1 polymer ?
#
loop_
_entity_poly.entity_id
_entity_poly.type
_entity_poly.pdbx_seq_one_letter_code
_entity_poly.pdbx_strand_id
1 'polypeptide(L)'
;MNLRARCTAACLAASMASCAGRPEERARALYHADQAGADGGTANDAETEATASEDLTAEGWRRVRAILERARPALASGRPERIEALVARWCGVEPTPQKTPDGPAYVCVPEPPLQVENRAFTFEVSPASGGLVAIVSPTITGDEAARIAASARALARRTCKRDPVAATSDTDPNSEIHRCALDDGTVLVVAKISRDLEADLWQVSLALLGAT
;
A
#
# COMPACT_ATOMS: atom_id res chain seq x y z
N MET A 1 69.54 10.65 33.39
CA MET A 1 68.25 11.12 33.93
C MET A 1 67.16 10.86 32.90
N ASN A 2 66.09 10.14 33.29
CA ASN A 2 64.80 9.89 32.62
C ASN A 2 64.85 9.10 31.28
N LEU A 3 64.40 7.85 31.11
CA LEU A 3 63.31 6.99 31.64
C LEU A 3 61.89 7.39 31.17
N ARG A 4 61.28 6.48 30.37
CA ARG A 4 59.84 6.22 30.03
C ARG A 4 59.58 6.29 28.51
N ALA A 5 59.47 5.18 27.78
CA ALA A 5 58.37 4.19 27.75
C ALA A 5 57.03 4.76 27.24
N ARG A 6 56.57 4.30 26.06
CA ARG A 6 55.34 3.50 25.89
C ARG A 6 55.03 3.23 24.42
N CYS A 7 54.91 1.93 24.10
CA CYS A 7 54.18 1.41 22.95
C CYS A 7 52.74 1.92 22.95
N THR A 8 52.18 2.18 21.77
CA THR A 8 50.73 2.02 21.57
C THR A 8 50.47 1.57 20.14
N ALA A 9 50.19 0.27 20.00
CA ALA A 9 49.39 -0.25 18.91
C ALA A 9 47.91 0.07 19.21
N ALA A 10 47.18 0.57 18.22
CA ALA A 10 45.72 0.58 18.17
C ALA A 10 45.35 0.54 16.68
N CYS A 11 45.11 -0.66 16.15
CA CYS A 11 43.78 -1.24 15.95
C CYS A 11 42.90 -0.46 14.98
N LEU A 12 42.92 -0.97 13.74
CA LEU A 12 41.79 -1.26 12.85
C LEU A 12 40.36 -0.94 13.32
N ALA A 13 39.57 -0.62 12.29
CA ALA A 13 38.10 -0.70 12.19
C ALA A 13 37.29 0.53 12.63
N ALA A 14 37.39 1.60 11.83
CA ALA A 14 36.29 2.54 11.69
C ALA A 14 35.18 1.90 10.82
N SER A 15 34.23 1.27 11.51
CA SER A 15 32.79 1.46 11.30
C SER A 15 32.26 1.36 9.86
N MET A 16 32.21 0.14 9.31
CA MET A 16 31.18 -0.21 8.32
C MET A 16 29.86 -0.47 9.05
N ALA A 17 29.15 0.60 9.43
CA ALA A 17 27.80 0.51 9.97
C ALA A 17 27.00 1.76 9.61
N SER A 18 26.66 1.92 8.33
CA SER A 18 25.60 2.87 7.93
C SER A 18 25.07 2.57 6.52
N CYS A 19 24.35 1.46 6.36
CA CYS A 19 23.49 1.23 5.19
C CYS A 19 22.18 0.49 5.51
N ALA A 20 21.91 0.10 6.76
CA ALA A 20 20.69 -0.62 7.13
C ALA A 20 19.50 0.30 7.52
N GLY A 21 19.72 1.58 7.80
CA GLY A 21 18.65 2.51 8.23
C GLY A 21 17.89 3.23 7.10
N ARG A 22 18.39 3.16 5.85
CA ARG A 22 17.84 3.92 4.72
C ARG A 22 16.43 3.50 4.26
N PRO A 23 16.04 2.20 4.28
CA PRO A 23 14.68 1.81 3.90
C PRO A 23 13.65 2.22 4.94
N GLU A 24 13.96 2.02 6.22
CA GLU A 24 13.05 2.35 7.35
C GLU A 24 12.79 3.85 7.46
N GLU A 25 13.84 4.67 7.40
CA GLU A 25 13.70 6.12 7.42
C GLU A 25 12.95 6.64 6.20
N ARG A 26 13.15 6.03 5.01
CA ARG A 26 12.45 6.42 3.79
C ARG A 26 10.98 6.02 3.81
N ALA A 27 10.64 4.82 4.27
CA ALA A 27 9.26 4.36 4.40
C ALA A 27 8.52 5.18 5.47
N ARG A 28 9.17 5.47 6.60
CA ARG A 28 8.63 6.33 7.65
C ARG A 28 8.48 7.77 7.18
N ALA A 29 9.44 8.31 6.42
CA ALA A 29 9.35 9.64 5.82
C ALA A 29 8.22 9.75 4.79
N LEU A 30 8.02 8.74 3.93
CA LEU A 30 6.91 8.71 2.98
C LEU A 30 5.56 8.63 3.70
N TYR A 31 5.44 7.79 4.73
CA TYR A 31 4.23 7.70 5.54
C TYR A 31 3.92 9.01 6.27
N HIS A 32 4.93 9.67 6.88
CA HIS A 32 4.71 10.94 7.56
C HIS A 32 4.51 12.12 6.61
N ALA A 33 5.17 12.13 5.45
CA ALA A 33 4.97 13.17 4.43
C ALA A 33 3.55 13.13 3.85
N ASP A 34 3.00 11.93 3.67
CA ASP A 34 1.62 11.73 3.22
C ASP A 34 0.61 12.13 4.30
N GLN A 35 0.92 11.90 5.58
CA GLN A 35 0.08 12.37 6.70
C GLN A 35 0.18 13.86 7.02
N ALA A 36 1.24 14.55 6.57
CA ALA A 36 1.51 15.94 6.97
C ALA A 36 0.73 16.99 6.17
N GLY A 37 0.04 16.64 5.08
CA GLY A 37 -0.73 17.60 4.29
C GLY A 37 0.16 18.52 3.45
N ALA A 38 -0.26 18.73 2.20
CA ALA A 38 0.47 19.47 1.18
C ALA A 38 0.69 20.94 1.56
N ASP A 39 1.94 21.41 1.47
CA ASP A 39 2.26 22.84 1.50
C ASP A 39 3.39 23.17 0.50
N GLY A 40 3.04 23.98 -0.52
CA GLY A 40 3.91 24.69 -1.50
C GLY A 40 4.78 23.85 -2.46
N GLY A 41 4.91 24.09 -3.76
CA GLY A 41 4.58 25.23 -4.62
C GLY A 41 5.67 25.36 -5.72
N THR A 42 5.27 25.21 -6.99
CA THR A 42 5.86 25.74 -8.26
C THR A 42 7.34 25.50 -8.63
N ALA A 43 7.62 24.84 -9.77
CA ALA A 43 7.82 25.49 -11.09
C ALA A 43 8.54 24.59 -12.12
N ASN A 44 7.98 24.55 -13.34
CA ASN A 44 8.59 24.30 -14.67
C ASN A 44 9.25 22.94 -14.97
N ASP A 45 8.53 22.03 -15.66
CA ASP A 45 9.05 21.12 -16.72
C ASP A 45 7.90 20.36 -17.45
N ALA A 46 6.98 21.12 -18.06
CA ALA A 46 5.68 20.59 -18.53
C ALA A 46 5.72 19.64 -19.77
N GLU A 47 6.87 19.39 -20.40
CA GLU A 47 6.93 18.56 -21.62
C GLU A 47 7.66 17.22 -21.45
N THR A 48 8.41 17.03 -20.36
CA THR A 48 9.05 15.74 -20.01
C THR A 48 8.29 15.01 -18.88
N GLU A 49 7.55 15.75 -18.05
CA GLU A 49 6.73 15.18 -16.97
C GLU A 49 5.54 14.37 -17.47
N ALA A 50 4.93 14.74 -18.60
CA ALA A 50 3.73 14.06 -19.09
C ALA A 50 4.00 12.58 -19.43
N THR A 51 5.09 12.30 -20.17
CA THR A 51 5.49 10.94 -20.54
C THR A 51 5.97 10.14 -19.34
N ALA A 52 6.77 10.75 -18.45
CA ALA A 52 7.23 10.09 -17.24
C ALA A 52 6.07 9.78 -16.28
N SER A 53 5.10 10.68 -16.14
CA SER A 53 3.92 10.51 -15.29
C SER A 53 2.95 9.47 -15.84
N GLU A 54 2.79 9.39 -17.16
CA GLU A 54 1.97 8.35 -17.81
C GLU A 54 2.63 6.97 -17.64
N ASP A 55 3.95 6.87 -17.82
CA ASP A 55 4.71 5.64 -17.62
C ASP A 55 4.65 5.15 -16.16
N LEU A 56 4.77 6.06 -15.19
CA LEU A 56 4.62 5.75 -13.77
C LEU A 56 3.20 5.28 -13.43
N THR A 57 2.18 5.87 -14.07
CA THR A 57 0.79 5.46 -13.89
C THR A 57 0.54 4.05 -14.43
N ALA A 58 1.01 3.77 -15.65
CA ALA A 58 0.89 2.44 -16.25
C ALA A 58 1.65 1.38 -15.44
N GLU A 59 2.88 1.68 -15.01
CA GLU A 59 3.68 0.79 -14.16
C GLU A 59 3.04 0.55 -12.79
N GLY A 60 2.52 1.60 -12.15
CA GLY A 60 1.81 1.49 -10.88
C GLY A 60 0.62 0.52 -10.98
N TRP A 61 -0.21 0.68 -12.00
CA TRP A 61 -1.35 -0.22 -12.23
C TRP A 61 -0.93 -1.64 -12.63
N ARG A 62 0.19 -1.82 -13.35
CA ARG A 62 0.77 -3.15 -13.60
C ARG A 62 1.20 -3.83 -12.30
N ARG A 63 1.85 -3.09 -11.39
CA ARG A 63 2.26 -3.59 -10.07
C ARG A 63 1.07 -3.96 -9.21
N VAL A 64 0.05 -3.11 -9.14
CA VAL A 64 -1.23 -3.40 -8.46
C VAL A 64 -1.79 -4.72 -8.94
N ARG A 65 -1.92 -4.92 -10.26
CA ARG A 65 -2.40 -6.19 -10.82
C ARG A 65 -1.56 -7.38 -10.36
N ALA A 66 -0.24 -7.27 -10.47
CA ALA A 66 0.67 -8.35 -10.11
C ALA A 66 0.63 -8.69 -8.61
N ILE A 67 0.36 -7.71 -7.74
CA ILE A 67 0.16 -7.94 -6.30
C ILE A 67 -1.15 -8.70 -6.07
N LEU A 68 -2.25 -8.24 -6.67
CA LEU A 68 -3.55 -8.89 -6.56
C LEU A 68 -3.49 -10.35 -7.07
N GLU A 69 -2.88 -10.58 -8.24
CA GLU A 69 -2.69 -11.93 -8.79
C GLU A 69 -1.86 -12.84 -7.89
N ARG A 70 -0.84 -12.30 -7.21
CA ARG A 70 -0.02 -13.05 -6.25
C ARG A 70 -0.73 -13.30 -4.91
N ALA A 71 -1.64 -12.42 -4.50
CA ALA A 71 -2.44 -12.58 -3.28
C ALA A 71 -3.47 -13.70 -3.42
N ARG A 72 -4.09 -13.79 -4.59
CA ARG A 72 -5.26 -14.66 -4.87
C ARG A 72 -5.07 -16.11 -4.41
N PRO A 73 -3.98 -16.84 -4.74
CA PRO A 73 -3.83 -18.23 -4.33
C PRO A 73 -3.73 -18.43 -2.81
N ALA A 74 -3.20 -17.45 -2.08
CA ALA A 74 -3.16 -17.51 -0.62
C ALA A 74 -4.56 -17.34 -0.03
N LEU A 75 -5.31 -16.34 -0.50
CA LEU A 75 -6.67 -16.06 -0.08
C LEU A 75 -7.66 -17.17 -0.46
N ALA A 76 -7.57 -17.67 -1.70
CA ALA A 76 -8.42 -18.77 -2.18
C ALA A 76 -8.21 -20.07 -1.40
N SER A 77 -7.04 -20.26 -0.78
CA SER A 77 -6.78 -21.44 0.03
C SER A 77 -7.45 -21.39 1.41
N GLY A 78 -7.89 -20.21 1.86
CA GLY A 78 -8.50 -20.00 3.18
C GLY A 78 -7.55 -20.27 4.36
N ARG A 79 -6.24 -20.33 4.12
CA ARG A 79 -5.26 -20.73 5.14
C ARG A 79 -4.52 -19.50 5.68
N PRO A 80 -4.72 -19.13 6.96
CA PRO A 80 -4.15 -17.91 7.54
C PRO A 80 -2.63 -17.81 7.40
N GLU A 81 -1.90 -18.92 7.55
CA GLU A 81 -0.44 -18.93 7.50
C GLU A 81 0.11 -18.53 6.12
N ARG A 82 -0.66 -18.76 5.05
CA ARG A 82 -0.28 -18.32 3.70
C ARG A 82 -0.48 -16.83 3.49
N ILE A 83 -1.47 -16.26 4.17
CA ILE A 83 -1.77 -14.82 4.14
C ILE A 83 -0.73 -14.08 4.97
N GLU A 84 -0.40 -14.57 6.16
CA GLU A 84 0.69 -14.03 6.99
C GLU A 84 2.04 -14.05 6.25
N ALA A 85 2.32 -15.11 5.49
CA ALA A 85 3.52 -15.18 4.68
C ALA A 85 3.58 -14.10 3.56
N LEU A 86 2.45 -13.51 3.16
CA LEU A 86 2.45 -12.35 2.25
C LEU A 86 3.00 -11.11 2.95
N VAL A 87 2.63 -10.89 4.22
CA VAL A 87 3.09 -9.75 5.03
C VAL A 87 4.61 -9.71 5.08
N ALA A 88 5.24 -10.84 5.46
CA ALA A 88 6.70 -10.94 5.54
C ALA A 88 7.43 -10.71 4.20
N ARG A 89 6.76 -10.92 3.07
CA ARG A 89 7.34 -10.72 1.73
C ARG A 89 7.14 -9.33 1.18
N TRP A 90 6.05 -8.68 1.54
CA TRP A 90 5.61 -7.44 0.90
C TRP A 90 5.89 -6.21 1.74
N CYS A 91 5.94 -6.36 3.05
CA CYS A 91 6.31 -5.30 3.95
C CYS A 91 7.84 -5.21 4.01
N GLY A 92 8.41 -4.03 3.76
CA GLY A 92 9.86 -3.82 3.87
C GLY A 92 10.41 -4.05 5.29
N VAL A 93 9.51 -3.98 6.29
CA VAL A 93 9.74 -4.29 7.69
C VAL A 93 8.56 -5.13 8.17
N GLU A 94 8.80 -6.15 8.99
CA GLU A 94 7.73 -6.94 9.58
C GLU A 94 6.83 -6.03 10.46
N PRO A 95 5.55 -5.83 10.09
CA PRO A 95 4.68 -4.92 10.82
C PRO A 95 4.17 -5.57 12.10
N THR A 96 3.99 -4.76 13.14
CA THR A 96 3.32 -5.21 14.37
C THR A 96 1.82 -5.36 14.12
N PRO A 97 1.21 -6.52 14.45
CA PRO A 97 -0.22 -6.72 14.27
C PRO A 97 -1.05 -5.76 15.14
N GLN A 98 -2.05 -5.15 14.53
CA GLN A 98 -3.06 -4.34 15.20
C GLN A 98 -4.26 -5.22 15.54
N LYS A 99 -4.76 -5.14 16.78
CA LYS A 99 -5.98 -5.86 17.17
C LYS A 99 -7.21 -5.14 16.62
N THR A 100 -8.00 -5.82 15.81
CA THR A 100 -9.29 -5.33 15.30
C THR A 100 -10.42 -6.26 15.79
N PRO A 101 -11.71 -5.84 15.70
CA PRO A 101 -12.84 -6.70 16.04
C PRO A 101 -12.84 -8.03 15.26
N ASP A 102 -12.34 -8.01 14.02
CA ASP A 102 -12.35 -9.17 13.11
C ASP A 102 -11.08 -10.03 13.23
N GLY A 103 -10.10 -9.62 14.04
CA GLY A 103 -8.83 -10.32 14.22
C GLY A 103 -7.60 -9.41 14.05
N PRO A 104 -6.38 -9.98 14.01
CA PRO A 104 -5.18 -9.19 13.77
C PRO A 104 -5.14 -8.66 12.33
N ALA A 105 -4.89 -7.37 12.18
CA ALA A 105 -4.62 -6.72 10.90
C ALA A 105 -3.19 -6.18 10.87
N TYR A 106 -2.53 -6.30 9.74
CA TYR A 106 -1.16 -5.87 9.49
C TYR A 106 -1.20 -4.73 8.48
N VAL A 107 -0.65 -3.58 8.85
CA VAL A 107 -0.55 -2.41 7.96
C VAL A 107 0.92 -2.11 7.71
N CYS A 108 1.31 -1.95 6.45
CA CYS A 108 2.70 -1.65 6.11
C CYS A 108 2.85 -0.90 4.78
N VAL A 109 4.03 -0.30 4.60
CA VAL A 109 4.45 0.25 3.30
C VAL A 109 5.04 -0.89 2.46
N PRO A 110 4.62 -1.04 1.19
CA PRO A 110 5.18 -2.03 0.27
C PRO A 110 6.68 -1.84 0.04
N GLU A 111 7.42 -2.93 -0.12
CA GLU A 111 8.80 -2.92 -0.61
C GLU A 111 8.90 -3.74 -1.92
N PRO A 112 9.28 -3.12 -3.06
CA PRO A 112 9.53 -1.69 -3.24
C PRO A 112 8.24 -0.85 -3.07
N PRO A 113 8.35 0.46 -2.78
CA PRO A 113 7.18 1.33 -2.63
C PRO A 113 6.25 1.25 -3.85
N LEU A 114 4.95 1.18 -3.55
CA LEU A 114 3.90 1.20 -4.56
C LEU A 114 3.39 2.63 -4.73
N GLN A 115 3.46 3.12 -5.96
CA GLN A 115 2.88 4.39 -6.36
C GLN A 115 1.94 4.18 -7.53
N VAL A 116 0.81 4.87 -7.51
CA VAL A 116 -0.17 4.90 -8.60
C VAL A 116 -0.62 6.34 -8.75
N GLU A 117 -0.53 6.90 -9.96
CA GLU A 117 -0.91 8.30 -10.22
C GLU A 117 -0.23 9.28 -9.24
N ASN A 118 1.07 9.06 -8.96
CA ASN A 118 1.89 9.80 -7.99
C ASN A 118 1.42 9.75 -6.52
N ARG A 119 0.52 8.83 -6.18
CA ARG A 119 0.06 8.60 -4.81
C ARG A 119 0.65 7.32 -4.23
N ALA A 120 1.10 7.40 -2.99
CA ALA A 120 1.63 6.25 -2.26
C ALA A 120 0.48 5.35 -1.81
N PHE A 121 0.71 4.05 -1.85
CA PHE A 121 -0.22 3.05 -1.32
C PHE A 121 0.45 2.22 -0.24
N THR A 122 -0.33 1.88 0.78
CA THR A 122 0.00 0.93 1.84
C THR A 122 -0.70 -0.40 1.59
N PHE A 123 -0.25 -1.45 2.28
CA PHE A 123 -0.99 -2.70 2.41
C PHE A 123 -1.69 -2.77 3.75
N GLU A 124 -2.90 -3.31 3.72
CA GLU A 124 -3.61 -3.82 4.89
C GLU A 124 -3.92 -5.30 4.66
N VAL A 125 -3.47 -6.15 5.56
CA VAL A 125 -3.62 -7.61 5.45
C VAL A 125 -4.24 -8.14 6.73
N SER A 126 -5.32 -8.90 6.63
CA SER A 126 -5.92 -9.59 7.78
C SER A 126 -6.06 -11.07 7.45
N PRO A 127 -5.38 -11.98 8.16
CA PRO A 127 -5.54 -13.42 7.97
C PRO A 127 -6.88 -13.97 8.48
N ALA A 128 -7.62 -13.18 9.27
CA ALA A 128 -8.84 -13.61 9.92
C ALA A 128 -10.06 -13.59 8.99
N SER A 129 -11.13 -14.30 9.40
CA SER A 129 -12.44 -14.30 8.74
C SER A 129 -12.40 -14.52 7.21
N GLY A 130 -11.62 -15.51 6.76
CA GLY A 130 -11.48 -15.84 5.34
C GLY A 130 -10.36 -15.10 4.62
N GLY A 131 -9.80 -14.04 5.23
CA GLY A 131 -8.62 -13.36 4.72
C GLY A 131 -8.92 -12.10 3.91
N LEU A 132 -8.06 -11.10 4.08
CA LEU A 132 -8.08 -9.80 3.40
C LEU A 132 -6.67 -9.45 2.96
N VAL A 133 -6.53 -8.97 1.72
CA VAL A 133 -5.39 -8.18 1.27
C VAL A 133 -5.92 -6.94 0.58
N ALA A 134 -5.65 -5.77 1.15
CA ALA A 134 -6.05 -4.48 0.61
C ALA A 134 -4.83 -3.61 0.29
N ILE A 135 -4.95 -2.88 -0.82
CA ILE A 135 -4.01 -1.86 -1.28
C ILE A 135 -4.72 -0.52 -1.09
N VAL A 136 -4.20 0.32 -0.19
CA VAL A 136 -4.92 1.50 0.32
C VAL A 136 -4.09 2.75 0.09
N SER A 137 -4.69 3.80 -0.46
CA SER A 137 -4.12 5.15 -0.39
C SER A 137 -4.92 5.94 0.63
N PRO A 138 -4.35 6.18 1.83
CA PRO A 138 -5.01 6.98 2.84
C PRO A 138 -4.93 8.46 2.47
N THR A 139 -6.01 9.20 2.69
CA THR A 139 -6.00 10.67 2.67
C THR A 139 -5.59 11.29 1.33
N ILE A 140 -6.50 11.26 0.36
CA ILE A 140 -6.39 11.94 -0.94
C ILE A 140 -7.60 12.84 -1.16
N THR A 141 -7.49 13.78 -2.10
CA THR A 141 -8.61 14.69 -2.43
C THR A 141 -9.75 13.96 -3.14
N GLY A 142 -10.95 14.54 -3.16
CA GLY A 142 -12.13 13.94 -3.78
C GLY A 142 -11.96 13.65 -5.27
N ASP A 143 -11.33 14.59 -6.00
CA ASP A 143 -11.04 14.46 -7.43
C ASP A 143 -10.04 13.33 -7.71
N GLU A 144 -8.99 13.23 -6.89
CA GLU A 144 -8.00 12.16 -6.99
C GLU A 144 -8.63 10.80 -6.68
N ALA A 145 -9.42 10.73 -5.62
CA ALA A 145 -10.14 9.52 -5.26
C ALA A 145 -11.07 9.07 -6.39
N ALA A 146 -11.78 10.00 -7.03
CA ALA A 146 -12.67 9.69 -8.15
C ALA A 146 -11.90 9.12 -9.35
N ARG A 147 -10.76 9.73 -9.73
CA ARG A 147 -9.92 9.23 -10.83
C ARG A 147 -9.33 7.85 -10.53
N ILE A 148 -8.68 7.69 -9.37
CA ILE A 148 -8.06 6.42 -8.97
C ILE A 148 -9.13 5.33 -8.85
N ALA A 149 -10.30 5.61 -8.27
CA ALA A 149 -11.39 4.64 -8.18
C ALA A 149 -11.96 4.28 -9.56
N ALA A 150 -12.01 5.20 -10.51
CA ALA A 150 -12.41 4.90 -11.89
C ALA A 150 -11.40 3.96 -12.58
N SER A 151 -10.09 4.24 -12.45
CA SER A 151 -9.01 3.38 -12.94
C SER A 151 -9.04 1.99 -12.28
N ALA A 152 -9.24 1.92 -10.96
CA ALA A 152 -9.39 0.69 -10.20
C ALA A 152 -10.60 -0.13 -10.67
N ARG A 153 -11.76 0.49 -10.91
CA ARG A 153 -12.94 -0.18 -11.48
C ARG A 153 -12.69 -0.69 -12.90
N ALA A 154 -11.95 0.05 -13.72
CA ALA A 154 -11.57 -0.41 -15.05
C ALA A 154 -10.63 -1.62 -14.99
N LEU A 155 -9.71 -1.65 -14.02
CA LEU A 155 -8.91 -2.84 -13.73
C LEU A 155 -9.78 -4.01 -13.27
N ALA A 156 -10.70 -3.78 -12.34
CA ALA A 156 -11.64 -4.81 -11.88
C ALA A 156 -12.43 -5.42 -13.03
N ARG A 157 -13.04 -4.62 -13.92
CA ARG A 157 -13.77 -5.11 -15.11
C ARG A 157 -12.98 -6.09 -15.98
N ARG A 158 -11.66 -5.95 -16.05
CA ARG A 158 -10.78 -6.86 -16.82
C ARG A 158 -10.34 -8.11 -16.05
N THR A 159 -10.46 -8.10 -14.73
CA THR A 159 -10.01 -9.17 -13.84
C THR A 159 -11.17 -10.06 -13.39
N CYS A 160 -12.36 -9.48 -13.25
CA CYS A 160 -13.54 -10.15 -12.75
C CYS A 160 -14.18 -11.08 -13.79
N LYS A 161 -14.84 -12.14 -13.31
CA LYS A 161 -15.66 -13.03 -14.17
C LYS A 161 -16.87 -12.32 -14.78
N ARG A 162 -17.40 -11.32 -14.07
CA ARG A 162 -18.53 -10.47 -14.44
C ARG A 162 -18.23 -9.04 -14.05
N ASP A 163 -18.94 -8.10 -14.64
CA ASP A 163 -18.78 -6.69 -14.28
C ASP A 163 -18.99 -6.45 -12.78
N PRO A 164 -18.16 -5.59 -12.14
CA PRO A 164 -18.35 -5.23 -10.75
C PRO A 164 -19.72 -4.59 -10.50
N VAL A 165 -20.39 -5.06 -9.46
CA VAL A 165 -21.68 -4.52 -9.03
C VAL A 165 -21.47 -3.53 -7.89
N ALA A 166 -22.24 -2.45 -7.90
CA ALA A 166 -22.26 -1.51 -6.79
C ALA A 166 -22.77 -2.22 -5.51
N ALA A 167 -22.16 -1.89 -4.38
CA ALA A 167 -22.59 -2.29 -3.05
C ALA A 167 -22.89 -1.04 -2.24
N THR A 168 -23.97 -1.10 -1.44
CA THR A 168 -24.31 -0.04 -0.51
C THR A 168 -23.42 -0.15 0.73
N SER A 169 -23.01 1.00 1.26
CA SER A 169 -22.39 1.10 2.57
C SER A 169 -23.44 1.59 3.56
N ASP A 170 -23.69 0.83 4.62
CA ASP A 170 -24.63 1.23 5.68
C ASP A 170 -24.01 2.29 6.62
N THR A 171 -22.69 2.42 6.61
CA THR A 171 -21.93 3.26 7.56
C THR A 171 -21.47 4.58 6.98
N ASP A 172 -21.34 4.68 5.65
CA ASP A 172 -20.98 5.91 4.96
C ASP A 172 -21.76 6.05 3.64
N PRO A 173 -22.79 6.91 3.58
CA PRO A 173 -23.61 7.10 2.38
C PRO A 173 -22.84 7.75 1.23
N ASN A 174 -21.68 8.35 1.47
CA ASN A 174 -20.83 8.96 0.43
C ASN A 174 -19.80 7.98 -0.14
N SER A 175 -19.76 6.75 0.41
CA SER A 175 -18.88 5.70 -0.09
C SER A 175 -19.39 5.13 -1.41
N GLU A 176 -18.47 4.95 -2.36
CA GLU A 176 -18.70 4.21 -3.59
C GLU A 176 -17.98 2.86 -3.49
N ILE A 177 -18.74 1.78 -3.31
CA ILE A 177 -18.19 0.42 -3.20
C ILE A 177 -18.64 -0.39 -4.41
N HIS A 178 -17.71 -1.06 -5.07
CA HIS A 178 -17.98 -2.01 -6.14
C HIS A 178 -17.30 -3.33 -5.82
N ARG A 179 -17.98 -4.45 -6.08
CA ARG A 179 -17.41 -5.78 -5.85
C ARG A 179 -17.71 -6.73 -6.98
N CYS A 180 -16.86 -7.73 -7.15
CA CYS A 180 -17.07 -8.80 -8.11
C CYS A 180 -16.46 -10.11 -7.61
N ALA A 181 -17.01 -11.24 -8.07
CA ALA A 181 -16.42 -12.54 -7.83
C ALA A 181 -15.32 -12.84 -8.87
N LEU A 182 -14.27 -13.52 -8.40
CA LEU A 182 -13.19 -14.09 -9.20
C LEU A 182 -13.40 -15.60 -9.38
N ASP A 183 -12.66 -16.21 -10.31
CA ASP A 183 -12.86 -17.62 -10.70
C ASP A 183 -12.50 -18.64 -9.60
N ASP A 184 -11.71 -18.21 -8.62
CA ASP A 184 -11.24 -19.02 -7.48
C ASP A 184 -12.10 -18.82 -6.22
N GLY A 185 -13.24 -18.13 -6.36
CA GLY A 185 -14.16 -17.85 -5.24
C GLY A 185 -13.77 -16.62 -4.41
N THR A 186 -12.61 -16.01 -4.63
CA THR A 186 -12.24 -14.75 -3.98
C THR A 186 -13.08 -13.59 -4.53
N VAL A 187 -13.20 -12.51 -3.76
CA VAL A 187 -13.96 -11.31 -4.15
C VAL A 187 -13.01 -10.13 -4.25
N LEU A 188 -13.01 -9.44 -5.40
CA LEU A 188 -12.33 -8.16 -5.56
C LEU A 188 -13.31 -7.03 -5.23
N VAL A 189 -12.89 -6.13 -4.36
CA VAL A 189 -13.61 -4.94 -3.92
C VAL A 189 -12.81 -3.70 -4.29
N VAL A 190 -13.48 -2.71 -4.85
CA VAL A 190 -12.95 -1.36 -5.07
C VAL A 190 -13.83 -0.41 -4.27
N ALA A 191 -13.22 0.38 -3.40
CA ALA A 191 -13.93 1.32 -2.55
C ALA A 191 -13.30 2.72 -2.63
N LYS A 192 -14.14 3.73 -2.75
CA LYS A 192 -13.83 5.14 -2.47
C LYS A 192 -14.66 5.53 -1.25
N ILE A 193 -14.00 5.92 -0.16
CA ILE A 193 -14.61 6.11 1.16
C ILE A 193 -14.31 7.52 1.63
N SER A 194 -15.32 8.23 2.14
CA SER A 194 -15.09 9.55 2.73
C SER A 194 -14.47 9.39 4.12
N ARG A 195 -13.43 10.17 4.41
CA ARG A 195 -12.76 10.19 5.72
C ARG A 195 -13.14 11.45 6.49
N ASP A 196 -13.16 12.57 5.78
CA ASP A 196 -13.63 13.87 6.27
C ASP A 196 -14.16 14.65 5.06
N LEU A 197 -15.48 14.86 5.00
CA LEU A 197 -16.11 15.57 3.88
C LEU A 197 -15.86 17.07 3.93
N GLU A 198 -15.71 17.64 5.12
CA GLU A 198 -15.48 19.08 5.28
C GLU A 198 -14.06 19.45 4.83
N ALA A 199 -13.10 18.55 5.09
CA ALA A 199 -11.71 18.70 4.68
C ALA A 199 -11.38 18.10 3.30
N ASP A 200 -12.38 17.58 2.56
CA ASP A 200 -12.21 16.84 1.30
C ASP A 200 -11.16 15.71 1.37
N LEU A 201 -11.18 14.95 2.46
CA LEU A 201 -10.29 13.82 2.68
C LEU A 201 -11.00 12.51 2.38
N TRP A 202 -10.41 11.76 1.46
CA TRP A 202 -10.92 10.49 0.97
C TRP A 202 -9.89 9.38 1.09
N GLN A 203 -10.36 8.16 1.00
CA GLN A 203 -9.53 6.96 0.90
C GLN A 203 -9.97 6.17 -0.32
N VAL A 204 -9.01 5.62 -1.07
CA VAL A 204 -9.28 4.59 -2.09
C VAL A 204 -8.63 3.28 -1.67
N SER A 205 -9.40 2.20 -1.80
CA SER A 205 -8.96 0.84 -1.49
C SER A 205 -9.29 -0.12 -2.63
N LEU A 206 -8.33 -0.99 -2.94
CA LEU A 206 -8.54 -2.19 -3.75
C LEU A 206 -8.25 -3.40 -2.87
N ALA A 207 -9.27 -4.20 -2.59
CA ALA A 207 -9.17 -5.31 -1.66
C ALA A 207 -9.56 -6.64 -2.28
N LEU A 208 -8.82 -7.70 -1.95
CA LEU A 208 -9.23 -9.07 -2.17
C LEU A 208 -9.69 -9.67 -0.85
N LEU A 209 -10.89 -10.23 -0.86
CA LEU A 209 -11.45 -11.02 0.22
C LEU A 209 -11.31 -12.50 -0.16
N GLY A 210 -10.92 -13.34 0.78
CA GLY A 210 -10.85 -14.79 0.54
C GLY A 210 -12.20 -15.43 0.29
N ALA A 211 -12.15 -16.66 -0.21
CA ALA A 211 -13.35 -17.44 -0.45
C ALA A 211 -13.98 -17.83 0.91
N THR A 212 -15.23 -17.43 1.12
CA THR A 212 -16.06 -17.84 2.28
C THR A 212 -16.74 -19.17 2.04
#